data_AF-A0A8S3K243-F1
#
_entry.id   AF-A0A8S3K243-F1
#
_cell.length_a   1.000
_cell.length_b   1.000
_cell.length_c   1.000
_cell.angle_alpha   90.00
_cell.angle_beta   90.00
_cell.angle_gamma   90.00
#
_symmetry.space_group_name_H-M   'P 1'
#
loop_
_entity.id
_entity.type
_entity.pdbx_description
1 polymer ?
#
loop_
_entity_poly.entity_id
_entity_poly.type
_entity_poly.pdbx_seq_one_letter_code
_entity_poly.pdbx_strand_id
1 'polypeptide(L)'
;MGRRPARCYRYCKNKPYPKSRFCRGVPDPKIRIFDLGRKKARVDEFPLCVHLVSDEYEQLSSEALEAGRICANKYLVKHCGKDAFHI
;
A
#
# COMPACT_ATOMS: atom_id res chain seq x y z
N MET A 1 -11.99 -16.94 11.48
CA MET A 1 -12.42 -17.51 10.19
C MET A 1 -11.26 -17.40 9.21
N GLY A 2 -10.87 -18.48 8.53
CA GLY A 2 -9.71 -18.49 7.65
C GLY A 2 -9.91 -17.60 6.41
N ARG A 3 -8.88 -16.85 6.03
CA ARG A 3 -8.94 -15.99 4.84
C ARG A 3 -8.78 -16.83 3.58
N ARG A 4 -9.55 -16.51 2.54
CA ARG A 4 -9.39 -17.15 1.23
C ARG A 4 -8.05 -16.77 0.58
N PRO A 5 -7.40 -17.68 -0.14
CA PRO A 5 -6.18 -17.37 -0.89
C PRO A 5 -6.38 -16.25 -1.93
N ALA A 6 -5.35 -15.41 -2.13
CA ALA A 6 -5.43 -14.24 -3.02
C ALA A 6 -5.73 -14.58 -4.48
N ARG A 7 -5.41 -15.81 -4.94
CA ARG A 7 -5.73 -16.29 -6.30
C ARG A 7 -7.22 -16.16 -6.67
N CYS A 8 -8.12 -16.17 -5.68
CA CYS A 8 -9.55 -16.02 -5.90
C CYS A 8 -9.97 -14.58 -6.28
N TYR A 9 -9.13 -13.59 -5.95
CA TYR A 9 -9.42 -12.15 -6.10
C TYR A 9 -8.43 -11.42 -7.01
N ARG A 10 -7.41 -12.10 -7.57
CA ARG A 10 -6.36 -11.48 -8.39
C ARG A 10 -6.91 -10.66 -9.56
N TYR A 11 -7.90 -11.17 -10.28
CA TYR A 11 -8.39 -10.55 -11.50
C TYR A 11 -9.59 -9.60 -11.27
N CYS A 12 -9.54 -8.43 -11.91
CA CYS A 12 -10.60 -7.43 -11.96
C CYS A 12 -11.79 -7.86 -12.84
N LYS A 13 -12.61 -8.80 -12.35
CA LYS A 13 -13.71 -9.38 -13.13
C LYS A 13 -15.09 -8.73 -12.96
N ASN A 14 -15.32 -8.08 -11.81
CA ASN A 14 -16.64 -7.53 -11.45
C ASN A 14 -16.64 -6.01 -11.53
N LYS A 15 -17.83 -5.40 -11.60
CA LYS A 15 -17.99 -3.96 -11.45
C LYS A 15 -17.48 -3.48 -10.07
N PRO A 16 -16.91 -2.27 -9.96
CA PRO A 16 -16.43 -1.74 -8.68
C PRO A 16 -17.51 -1.75 -7.59
N TYR A 17 -17.15 -2.20 -6.39
CA TYR A 17 -18.08 -2.33 -5.26
C TYR A 17 -17.55 -1.59 -4.01
N PRO A 18 -17.67 -0.26 -3.96
CA PRO A 18 -17.12 0.55 -2.87
C PRO A 18 -17.97 0.46 -1.60
N LYS A 19 -17.33 0.71 -0.45
CA LYS A 19 -18.01 0.98 0.83
C LYS A 19 -18.97 2.16 0.62
N SER A 20 -20.27 1.92 0.78
CA SER A 20 -21.32 2.85 0.37
C SER A 20 -22.57 2.67 1.23
N ARG A 21 -23.58 3.54 1.03
CA ARG A 21 -24.88 3.42 1.71
C ARG A 21 -25.60 2.08 1.45
N PHE A 22 -25.29 1.45 0.32
CA PHE A 22 -25.85 0.17 -0.12
C PHE A 22 -25.01 -1.03 0.35
N CYS A 23 -23.69 -0.86 0.50
CA CYS A 23 -22.78 -1.89 0.98
C CYS A 23 -22.40 -1.63 2.45
N ARG A 24 -23.20 -2.17 3.38
CA ARG A 24 -23.04 -1.98 4.83
C ARG A 24 -22.19 -3.10 5.44
N GLY A 25 -21.48 -2.79 6.53
CA GLY A 25 -20.66 -3.79 7.26
C GLY A 25 -19.33 -4.14 6.58
N VAL A 26 -18.87 -3.36 5.60
CA VAL A 26 -17.55 -3.54 4.98
C VAL A 26 -16.46 -3.31 6.02
N PRO A 27 -15.55 -4.26 6.25
CA PRO A 27 -14.44 -4.07 7.17
C PRO A 27 -13.49 -2.99 6.68
N ASP A 28 -12.83 -2.31 7.61
CA ASP A 28 -11.81 -1.33 7.28
C ASP A 28 -10.55 -2.00 6.71
N PRO A 29 -9.83 -1.32 5.79
CA PRO A 29 -8.64 -1.88 5.16
C PRO A 29 -7.52 -2.10 6.18
N LYS A 30 -6.65 -3.08 5.89
CA LYS A 30 -5.50 -3.37 6.77
C LYS A 30 -4.45 -2.26 6.76
N ILE A 31 -4.18 -1.69 5.58
CA ILE A 31 -3.33 -0.50 5.45
C ILE A 31 -4.06 0.72 6.03
N ARG A 32 -3.41 1.38 6.99
CA ARG A 32 -3.95 2.59 7.65
C ARG A 32 -3.06 3.81 7.48
N ILE A 33 -1.80 3.60 7.15
CA ILE A 33 -0.78 4.64 7.01
C ILE A 33 -0.20 4.48 5.61
N PHE A 34 -0.28 5.54 4.81
CA PHE A 34 0.23 5.54 3.44
C PHE A 34 1.63 6.14 3.40
N ASP A 35 1.84 7.32 4.00
CA ASP A 35 3.16 7.94 4.07
C ASP A 35 4.03 7.47 5.25
N LEU A 36 5.34 7.36 5.03
CA LEU A 36 6.37 7.01 6.01
C LEU A 36 7.64 7.86 5.81
N GLY A 37 8.62 7.65 6.68
CA GLY A 37 9.85 8.44 6.70
C GLY A 37 9.60 9.89 7.12
N ARG A 38 10.30 10.83 6.50
CA ARG A 38 10.28 12.25 6.87
C ARG A 38 9.25 13.05 6.07
N LYS A 39 7.98 12.96 6.49
CA LYS A 39 6.82 13.63 5.86
C LYS A 39 6.88 15.16 5.83
N LYS A 40 7.74 15.77 6.66
CA LYS A 40 7.92 17.23 6.76
C LYS A 40 9.11 17.74 5.94
N ALA A 41 9.79 16.86 5.19
CA ALA A 41 10.87 17.28 4.31
C ALA A 41 10.33 18.26 3.25
N ARG A 42 11.12 19.27 2.91
CA ARG A 42 10.80 20.19 1.81
C ARG A 42 11.08 19.50 0.47
N VAL A 43 10.44 20.00 -0.58
CA VAL A 43 10.56 19.44 -1.95
C VAL A 43 12.01 19.42 -2.44
N ASP A 44 12.82 20.39 -2.01
CA ASP A 44 14.23 20.51 -2.42
C ASP A 44 15.17 19.50 -1.72
N GLU A 45 14.71 18.81 -0.67
CA GLU A 45 15.55 17.90 0.14
C GLU A 45 15.68 16.50 -0.49
N PHE A 46 14.71 16.06 -1.30
CA PHE A 46 14.70 14.74 -1.92
C PHE A 46 14.56 14.85 -3.45
N PRO A 47 15.67 14.91 -4.20
CA PRO A 47 15.63 15.08 -5.66
C PRO A 47 15.32 13.79 -6.43
N LEU A 48 15.49 12.62 -5.80
CA LEU A 48 15.28 11.31 -6.45
C LEU A 48 13.86 10.80 -6.18
N CYS A 49 13.16 10.41 -7.23
CA CYS A 49 11.86 9.75 -7.14
C CYS A 49 11.92 8.36 -7.79
N VAL A 50 11.48 7.34 -7.05
CA VAL A 50 11.42 5.94 -7.52
C VAL A 50 9.99 5.44 -7.35
N HIS A 51 9.46 4.83 -8.41
CA HIS A 51 8.10 4.30 -8.42
C HIS A 51 8.10 2.79 -8.59
N LEU A 52 7.22 2.11 -7.85
CA LEU A 52 6.88 0.71 -8.08
C LEU A 52 5.60 0.67 -8.93
N VAL A 53 5.71 0.17 -10.16
CA VAL A 53 4.61 0.11 -11.12
C VAL A 53 4.21 -1.34 -11.35
N SER A 54 2.90 -1.60 -11.43
CA SER A 54 2.37 -2.90 -11.80
C SER A 54 2.26 -2.99 -13.32
N ASP A 55 2.86 -4.03 -13.91
CA ASP A 55 2.77 -4.33 -15.34
C ASP A 55 1.54 -5.19 -15.69
N GLU A 56 0.81 -5.67 -14.69
CA GLU A 56 -0.43 -6.43 -14.87
C GLU A 56 -1.66 -5.68 -14.35
N TYR A 57 -2.82 -5.99 -14.94
CA TYR A 57 -4.12 -5.50 -14.47
C TYR A 57 -4.72 -6.45 -13.44
N GLU A 58 -4.51 -6.15 -12.16
CA GLU A 58 -4.92 -6.99 -11.03
C GLU A 58 -5.45 -6.21 -9.83
N GLN A 59 -6.05 -6.92 -8.87
CA GLN A 59 -6.50 -6.37 -7.58
C GLN A 59 -5.49 -6.68 -6.49
N LEU A 60 -4.83 -5.64 -5.99
CA LEU A 60 -3.94 -5.73 -4.85
C LEU A 60 -4.74 -5.66 -3.55
N SER A 61 -4.58 -6.68 -2.69
CA SER A 61 -5.25 -6.71 -1.39
C SER A 61 -4.66 -5.70 -0.40
N SER A 62 -5.49 -5.17 0.50
CA SER A 62 -5.05 -4.19 1.52
C SER A 62 -3.91 -4.71 2.41
N GLU A 63 -3.87 -6.02 2.62
CA GLU A 63 -2.88 -6.72 3.42
C GLU A 63 -1.57 -6.89 2.66
N ALA A 64 -1.63 -7.10 1.33
CA ALA A 64 -0.45 -7.10 0.49
C ALA A 64 0.18 -5.70 0.44
N LEU A 65 -0.64 -4.65 0.35
CA LEU A 65 -0.18 -3.27 0.42
C LEU A 65 0.49 -2.97 1.77
N GLU A 66 -0.13 -3.36 2.89
CA GLU A 66 0.48 -3.17 4.22
C GLU A 66 1.78 -4.00 4.39
N ALA A 67 1.83 -5.22 3.86
CA ALA A 67 3.04 -6.04 3.89
C ALA A 67 4.18 -5.41 3.07
N GLY A 68 3.89 -4.94 1.85
CA GLY A 68 4.83 -4.23 0.99
C GLY A 68 5.35 -2.95 1.67
N ARG A 69 4.44 -2.18 2.27
CA ARG A 69 4.76 -0.99 3.05
C ARG A 69 5.72 -1.29 4.21
N ILE A 70 5.42 -2.30 5.04
CA ILE A 70 6.29 -2.69 6.17
C ILE A 70 7.67 -3.14 5.66
N CYS A 71 7.69 -3.92 4.58
CA CYS A 71 8.93 -4.43 3.99
C CYS A 71 9.84 -3.29 3.51
N ALA A 72 9.30 -2.39 2.69
CA ALA A 72 10.02 -1.22 2.18
C ALA A 72 10.55 -0.34 3.32
N ASN A 73 9.72 -0.05 4.33
CA ASN A 73 10.13 0.75 5.47
C ASN A 73 11.25 0.09 6.30
N LYS A 74 11.16 -1.22 6.57
CA LYS A 74 12.22 -1.94 7.30
C LYS A 74 13.55 -1.87 6.55
N TYR A 75 13.52 -2.03 5.23
CA TYR A 75 14.71 -1.97 4.39
C TYR A 75 15.32 -0.56 4.39
N LEU A 76 14.51 0.46 4.07
CA LEU A 76 14.99 1.84 3.99
C LEU A 76 15.47 2.39 5.34
N VAL A 77 14.79 2.07 6.45
CA VAL A 77 15.25 2.47 7.79
C VAL A 77 16.60 1.84 8.12
N LYS A 78 16.83 0.58 7.74
CA LYS A 78 18.09 -0.12 8.02
C LYS A 78 19.26 0.42 7.18
N HIS A 79 19.01 0.74 5.92
CA HIS A 79 20.08 1.05 4.96
C HIS A 79 20.30 2.54 4.72
N CYS A 80 19.24 3.37 4.74
CA CYS A 80 19.31 4.81 4.47
C CYS A 80 19.14 5.65 5.75
N GLY A 81 18.47 5.12 6.76
CA GLY A 81 18.06 5.86 7.95
C GLY A 81 16.68 6.49 7.80
N LYS A 82 15.99 6.70 8.93
CA LYS A 82 14.57 7.11 8.97
C LYS A 82 14.32 8.50 8.38
N ASP A 83 15.30 9.40 8.45
CA ASP A 83 15.16 10.79 8.00
C ASP A 83 15.58 11.02 6.55
N ALA A 84 16.02 9.97 5.85
CA ALA A 84 16.60 10.04 4.52
C ALA A 84 15.64 9.63 3.39
N PHE A 85 14.36 9.36 3.68
CA PHE A 85 13.35 9.03 2.67
C PHE A 85 11.96 9.55 3.04
N HIS A 86 11.13 9.72 2.00
CA HIS A 86 9.68 9.83 2.09
C HIS A 86 9.10 8.84 1.09
N ILE A 87 8.26 7.93 1.58
CA ILE A 87 7.52 6.93 0.80
C ILE A 87 6.05 6.96 1.20
#